data_AF-A0A926CHQ8-F1
#
_entry.id   AF-A0A926CHQ8-F1
#
_cell.length_a   1.000
_cell.length_b   1.000
_cell.length_c   1.000
_cell.angle_alpha   90.00
_cell.angle_beta   90.00
_cell.angle_gamma   90.00
#
_symmetry.space_group_name_H-M   'P 1'
#
loop_
_entity.id
_entity.type
_entity.pdbx_description
1 polymer ?
#
loop_
_entity_poly.entity_id
_entity_poly.type
_entity_poly.pdbx_seq_one_letter_code
_entity_poly.pdbx_strand_id
1 'polypeptide(L)'
;MKYALFFLFATAAICQKLDLSSLDKLAERASESSIVDLDQDKLKMAMSFLSGTNPKEQSASDLVKGLKAVFVRTFEFKDKGAISVADLEPIRKQLRGPGWAKMIEVKEEGERTEVYFYKQGAESGMAVLTIEADEVTVVNLVGEINIGGLAALGSNFGLRSLGLAGGKRSTTPPPPATRIQKEEDEN
;
A
#
# COMPACT_ATOMS: atom_id res chain seq x y z
N MET A 1 20.02 -3.39 54.01
CA MET A 1 20.00 -3.72 52.57
C MET A 1 18.54 -3.77 52.13
N LYS A 2 18.08 -2.84 51.30
CA LYS A 2 16.72 -2.85 50.72
C LYS A 2 16.85 -2.40 49.26
N TYR A 3 16.87 -3.35 48.33
CA TYR A 3 16.82 -3.05 46.91
C TYR A 3 15.37 -2.74 46.54
N ALA A 4 15.10 -1.47 46.20
CA ALA A 4 13.85 -1.06 45.60
C ALA A 4 13.88 -1.47 44.13
N LEU A 5 13.16 -2.55 43.80
CA LEU A 5 12.94 -3.01 42.44
C LEU A 5 11.95 -2.05 41.76
N PHE A 6 12.47 -1.10 40.98
CA PHE A 6 11.65 -0.27 40.09
C PHE A 6 11.19 -1.13 38.91
N PHE A 7 9.89 -1.46 38.87
CA PHE A 7 9.25 -1.99 37.67
C PHE A 7 9.17 -0.87 36.63
N LEU A 8 9.99 -0.95 35.60
CA LEU A 8 9.88 -0.11 34.42
C LEU A 8 8.66 -0.57 33.61
N PHE A 9 7.51 0.11 33.77
CA PHE A 9 6.36 -0.09 32.91
C PHE A 9 6.67 0.52 31.53
N ALA A 10 7.06 -0.33 30.58
CA ALA A 10 7.10 0.05 29.17
C ALA A 10 5.65 0.18 28.67
N THR A 11 5.16 1.41 28.55
CA THR A 11 3.89 1.72 27.89
C THR A 11 4.00 1.41 26.41
N ALA A 12 3.59 0.21 26.00
CA ALA A 12 3.35 -0.13 24.60
C ALA A 12 1.97 0.40 24.19
N ALA A 13 1.94 1.59 23.60
CA ALA A 13 0.80 2.14 22.85
C ALA A 13 1.44 2.96 21.71
N ILE A 14 1.18 2.78 20.41
CA ILE A 14 0.05 2.23 19.66
C ILE A 14 0.69 1.45 18.50
N CYS A 15 0.62 0.12 18.48
CA CYS A 15 1.51 -0.68 17.63
C CYS A 15 1.04 -0.83 16.15
N GLN A 16 -0.19 -0.38 15.84
CA GLN A 16 -0.78 -0.41 14.49
C GLN A 16 -0.60 0.87 13.64
N LYS A 17 -0.37 2.03 14.27
CA LYS A 17 -0.23 3.32 13.57
C LYS A 17 1.26 3.59 13.35
N LEU A 18 1.66 3.80 12.10
CA LEU A 18 3.01 4.22 11.78
C LEU A 18 3.19 5.71 12.09
N ASP A 19 4.33 6.05 12.67
CA ASP A 19 4.84 7.40 12.69
C ASP A 19 5.45 7.72 11.32
N LEU A 20 4.73 8.55 10.54
CA LEU A 20 5.14 8.98 9.21
C LEU A 20 5.88 10.32 9.22
N SER A 21 6.04 10.96 10.37
CA SER A 21 6.64 12.31 10.47
C SER A 21 8.10 12.36 10.00
N SER A 22 8.80 11.22 10.06
CA SER A 22 10.15 11.10 9.51
C SER A 22 10.21 11.35 8.00
N LEU A 23 9.10 11.14 7.30
CA LEU A 23 8.99 11.34 5.86
C LEU A 23 8.65 12.78 5.48
N ASP A 24 8.19 13.61 6.41
CA ASP A 24 7.76 14.98 6.08
C ASP A 24 8.92 15.83 5.54
N LYS A 25 10.16 15.49 5.90
CA LYS A 25 11.38 16.10 5.33
C LYS A 25 11.56 15.83 3.84
N LEU A 26 10.95 14.76 3.32
CA LEU A 26 10.96 14.46 1.89
C LEU A 26 10.13 15.48 1.11
N ALA A 27 9.09 16.06 1.73
CA ALA A 27 8.29 17.11 1.11
C ALA A 27 9.12 18.33 0.71
N GLU A 28 10.17 18.66 1.47
CA GLU A 28 11.07 19.79 1.16
C GLU A 28 11.88 19.59 -0.13
N ARG A 29 12.05 18.34 -0.54
CA ARG A 29 12.85 17.94 -1.72
C ARG A 29 11.98 17.44 -2.87
N ALA A 30 10.70 17.20 -2.61
CA ALA A 30 9.73 16.72 -3.57
C ALA A 30 9.29 17.85 -4.51
N SER A 31 9.05 17.54 -5.77
CA SER A 31 8.32 18.42 -6.70
C SER A 31 6.84 18.46 -6.40
N GLU A 32 6.28 17.34 -5.94
CA GLU A 32 4.88 17.23 -5.55
C GLU A 32 4.75 16.40 -4.28
N SER A 33 3.87 16.82 -3.38
CA SER A 33 3.60 16.14 -2.12
C SER A 33 2.10 16.02 -1.90
N SER A 34 1.63 14.80 -1.70
CA SER A 34 0.26 14.49 -1.32
C SER A 34 0.24 13.85 0.07
N ILE A 35 -0.35 14.57 1.03
CA ILE A 35 -0.42 14.20 2.44
C ILE A 35 -1.88 14.07 2.82
N VAL A 36 -2.32 12.84 3.10
CA VAL A 36 -3.70 12.54 3.51
C VAL A 36 -3.70 12.01 4.92
N ASP A 37 -4.38 12.72 5.82
CA ASP A 37 -4.58 12.34 7.22
C ASP A 37 -6.07 12.29 7.54
N LEU A 38 -6.65 11.11 7.38
CA LEU A 38 -8.05 10.86 7.70
C LEU A 38 -8.11 10.07 9.02
N ASP A 39 -8.17 10.78 10.13
CA ASP A 39 -8.52 10.21 11.43
C ASP A 39 -10.02 9.86 11.49
N GLN A 40 -10.46 9.29 12.61
CA GLN A 40 -11.82 8.80 12.77
C GLN A 40 -12.88 9.88 12.53
N ASP A 41 -12.64 11.12 12.96
CA ASP A 41 -13.62 12.19 12.82
C ASP A 41 -13.63 12.76 11.41
N LYS A 42 -12.46 12.87 10.77
CA LYS A 42 -12.36 13.22 9.35
C LYS A 42 -12.94 12.14 8.43
N LEU A 43 -12.78 10.87 8.78
CA LEU A 43 -13.41 9.75 8.06
C LEU A 43 -14.93 9.84 8.16
N LYS A 44 -15.50 10.08 9.35
CA LYS A 44 -16.96 10.29 9.51
C LYS A 44 -17.45 11.47 8.66
N MET A 45 -16.71 12.57 8.63
CA MET A 45 -17.03 13.73 7.80
C MET A 45 -17.00 13.38 6.32
N ALA A 46 -15.93 12.73 5.84
CA ALA A 46 -15.80 12.29 4.46
C ALA A 46 -16.96 11.36 4.05
N MET A 47 -17.35 10.42 4.92
CA MET A 47 -18.49 9.54 4.68
C MET A 47 -19.83 10.28 4.63
N SER A 48 -19.98 11.33 5.43
CA SER A 48 -21.20 12.16 5.41
C SER A 48 -21.34 12.90 4.07
N PHE A 49 -20.22 13.36 3.49
CA PHE A 49 -20.21 13.94 2.14
C PHE A 49 -20.55 12.91 1.05
N LEU A 50 -20.04 11.68 1.15
CA LEU A 50 -20.28 10.62 0.17
C LEU A 50 -21.73 10.10 0.23
N SER A 51 -22.29 9.90 1.43
CA SER A 51 -23.63 9.31 1.64
C SER A 51 -24.80 10.05 0.98
N GLY A 52 -24.59 11.27 0.46
CA GLY A 52 -25.55 12.02 -0.35
C GLY A 52 -25.60 11.61 -1.84
N THR A 53 -24.71 10.74 -2.31
CA THR A 53 -24.50 10.44 -3.75
C THR A 53 -24.55 8.94 -4.07
N ASN A 54 -25.73 8.45 -4.46
CA ASN A 54 -26.00 7.17 -5.15
C ASN A 54 -25.80 5.82 -4.40
N PRO A 55 -26.67 4.81 -4.69
CA PRO A 55 -26.67 3.50 -4.04
C PRO A 55 -25.50 2.54 -4.38
N LYS A 56 -24.52 2.96 -5.19
CA LYS A 56 -23.31 2.16 -5.48
C LYS A 56 -22.25 2.24 -4.37
N GLU A 57 -22.49 3.02 -3.31
CA GLU A 57 -21.54 3.28 -2.22
C GLU A 57 -21.61 2.28 -1.04
N GLN A 58 -22.52 1.31 -1.06
CA GLN A 58 -22.66 0.34 0.03
C GLN A 58 -21.38 -0.46 0.30
N SER A 59 -20.64 -0.83 -0.75
CA SER A 59 -19.37 -1.57 -0.62
C SER A 59 -18.22 -0.74 -0.03
N ALA A 60 -18.20 0.57 -0.28
CA ALA A 60 -17.25 1.48 0.37
C ALA A 60 -17.58 1.66 1.85
N SER A 61 -18.88 1.69 2.20
CA SER A 61 -19.33 1.83 3.58
C SER A 61 -18.88 0.67 4.48
N ASP A 62 -18.84 -0.55 3.97
CA ASP A 62 -18.52 -1.73 4.78
C ASP A 62 -17.04 -1.84 5.15
N LEU A 63 -16.15 -1.30 4.33
CA LEU A 63 -14.74 -1.15 4.70
C LEU A 63 -14.51 -0.03 5.69
N VAL A 64 -15.17 1.11 5.47
CA VAL A 64 -14.96 2.30 6.32
C VAL A 64 -15.50 2.06 7.73
N LYS A 65 -16.50 1.20 7.92
CA LYS A 65 -16.98 0.78 9.26
C LYS A 65 -15.88 0.20 10.15
N GLY A 66 -14.91 -0.53 9.57
CA GLY A 66 -13.80 -1.12 10.31
C GLY A 66 -12.58 -0.19 10.44
N LEU A 67 -12.44 0.78 9.54
CA LEU A 67 -11.31 1.71 9.54
C LEU A 67 -11.46 2.78 10.64
N LYS A 68 -10.40 2.95 11.43
CA LYS A 68 -10.26 3.99 12.44
C LYS A 68 -9.48 5.19 11.91
N ALA A 69 -8.49 4.96 11.07
CA ALA A 69 -7.74 6.02 10.40
C ALA A 69 -7.07 5.53 9.11
N VAL A 70 -6.84 6.47 8.19
CA VAL A 70 -6.09 6.29 6.95
C VAL A 70 -5.05 7.40 6.84
N PHE A 71 -3.79 7.00 6.69
CA PHE A 71 -2.66 7.91 6.49
C PHE A 71 -2.01 7.59 5.15
N VAL A 72 -1.84 8.59 4.29
CA VAL A 72 -1.13 8.46 3.01
C VAL A 72 -0.10 9.55 2.89
N ARG A 73 1.10 9.18 2.45
CA ARG A 73 2.16 10.09 2.05
C ARG A 73 2.64 9.68 0.66
N THR A 74 2.53 10.58 -0.29
CA THR A 74 3.09 10.41 -1.63
C THR A 74 4.00 11.60 -1.91
N PHE A 75 5.22 11.31 -2.35
CA PHE A 75 6.21 12.31 -2.71
C PHE A 75 6.80 11.97 -4.07
N GLU A 76 6.67 12.89 -5.02
CA GLU A 76 7.25 12.78 -6.36
C GLU A 76 8.46 13.73 -6.45
N PHE A 77 9.51 13.31 -7.14
CA PHE A 77 10.78 14.03 -7.26
C PHE A 77 11.12 14.26 -8.73
N LYS A 78 11.81 15.37 -9.03
CA LYS A 78 12.23 15.66 -10.42
C LYS A 78 13.33 14.75 -10.93
N ASP A 79 14.21 14.33 -10.02
CA ASP A 79 15.42 13.59 -10.35
C ASP A 79 15.31 12.15 -9.84
N LYS A 80 15.66 11.20 -10.72
CA LYS A 80 15.76 9.79 -10.34
C LYS A 80 16.82 9.61 -9.26
N GLY A 81 16.52 8.82 -8.23
CA GLY A 81 17.43 8.55 -7.12
C GLY A 81 17.45 9.64 -6.05
N ALA A 82 16.49 10.57 -6.05
CA ALA A 82 16.32 11.54 -4.98
C ALA A 82 16.01 10.88 -3.61
N ILE A 83 15.57 9.63 -3.61
CA ILE A 83 15.20 8.90 -2.40
C ILE A 83 16.30 7.90 -2.04
N SER A 84 16.84 8.00 -0.84
CA SER A 84 17.82 7.04 -0.34
C SER A 84 17.15 5.94 0.47
N VAL A 85 17.83 4.79 0.61
CA VAL A 85 17.40 3.71 1.51
C VAL A 85 17.25 4.20 2.95
N ALA A 86 18.11 5.14 3.36
CA ALA A 86 18.14 5.70 4.71
C ALA A 86 16.89 6.54 5.02
N ASP A 87 16.33 7.23 4.02
CA ASP A 87 15.13 8.06 4.19
C ASP A 87 13.91 7.23 4.62
N LEU A 88 13.86 5.95 4.24
CA LEU A 88 12.75 5.03 4.50
C LEU A 88 13.02 4.06 5.66
N GLU A 89 14.25 4.00 6.17
CA GLU A 89 14.60 3.10 7.27
C GLU A 89 13.79 3.35 8.56
N PRO A 90 13.43 4.60 8.94
CA PRO A 90 12.55 4.83 10.08
C PRO A 90 11.20 4.12 9.96
N ILE A 91 10.64 4.06 8.75
CA ILE A 91 9.38 3.35 8.47
C ILE A 91 9.60 1.85 8.49
N ARG A 92 10.65 1.36 7.80
CA ARG A 92 10.97 -0.08 7.78
C ARG A 92 11.24 -0.64 9.17
N LYS A 93 11.87 0.15 10.05
CA LYS A 93 12.10 -0.24 11.45
C LYS A 93 10.80 -0.47 12.21
N GLN A 94 9.80 0.39 12.02
CA GLN A 94 8.46 0.22 12.62
C GLN A 94 7.76 -1.02 12.06
N LEU A 95 7.87 -1.26 10.75
CA LEU A 95 7.29 -2.43 10.07
C LEU A 95 7.97 -3.78 10.43
N ARG A 96 9.14 -3.75 11.08
CA ARG A 96 9.77 -4.92 11.69
C ARG A 96 9.35 -5.12 13.16
N GLY A 97 8.54 -4.22 13.70
CA GLY A 97 8.05 -4.28 15.07
C GLY A 97 7.05 -5.43 15.30
N PRO A 98 6.74 -5.75 16.57
CA PRO A 98 5.79 -6.80 16.92
C PRO A 98 4.42 -6.60 16.26
N GLY A 99 3.80 -7.70 15.82
CA GLY A 99 2.47 -7.67 15.19
C GLY A 99 2.47 -7.35 13.69
N TRP A 100 3.56 -6.79 13.14
CA TRP A 100 3.72 -6.58 11.70
C TRP A 100 4.30 -7.81 11.00
N ALA A 101 3.75 -8.14 9.84
CA ALA A 101 4.25 -9.17 8.96
C ALA A 101 4.22 -8.69 7.51
N LYS A 102 5.34 -8.84 6.78
CA LYS A 102 5.36 -8.63 5.34
C LYS A 102 4.64 -9.79 4.67
N MET A 103 3.59 -9.50 3.92
CA MET A 103 2.78 -10.51 3.24
C MET A 103 3.08 -10.57 1.74
N ILE A 104 3.35 -9.42 1.13
CA ILE A 104 3.60 -9.30 -0.31
C ILE A 104 4.86 -8.46 -0.51
N GLU A 105 5.73 -8.91 -1.39
CA GLU A 105 6.83 -8.13 -1.95
C GLU A 105 6.82 -8.32 -3.45
N VAL A 106 6.67 -7.23 -4.18
CA VAL A 106 6.80 -7.17 -5.64
C VAL A 106 8.02 -6.32 -5.93
N LYS A 107 8.89 -6.83 -6.80
CA LYS A 107 10.11 -6.14 -7.21
C LYS A 107 10.23 -6.20 -8.72
N GLU A 108 10.27 -5.02 -9.33
CA GLU A 108 10.46 -4.82 -10.76
C GLU A 108 11.69 -3.92 -10.98
N GLU A 109 12.00 -3.61 -12.24
CA GLU A 109 13.15 -2.74 -12.55
C GLU A 109 12.82 -1.30 -12.15
N GLY A 110 13.47 -0.81 -11.09
CA GLY A 110 13.26 0.55 -10.59
C GLY A 110 12.03 0.72 -9.69
N GLU A 111 11.25 -0.33 -9.48
CA GLU A 111 10.07 -0.33 -8.59
C GLU A 111 10.19 -1.43 -7.52
N ARG A 112 9.79 -1.10 -6.30
CA ARG A 112 9.54 -2.06 -5.23
C ARG A 112 8.27 -1.70 -4.48
N THR A 113 7.35 -2.65 -4.42
CA THR A 113 6.12 -2.54 -3.63
C THR A 113 6.11 -3.61 -2.53
N GLU A 114 5.88 -3.18 -1.29
CA GLU A 114 5.82 -4.04 -0.11
C GLU A 114 4.48 -3.84 0.61
N VAL A 115 3.79 -4.94 0.92
CA VAL A 115 2.54 -4.91 1.68
C VAL A 115 2.73 -5.64 3.00
N TYR A 116 2.38 -4.96 4.08
CA TYR A 116 2.48 -5.44 5.44
C TYR A 116 1.10 -5.48 6.09
N PHE A 117 0.87 -6.50 6.89
CA PHE A 117 -0.31 -6.61 7.75
C PHE A 117 0.09 -6.52 9.20
N TYR A 118 -0.73 -5.81 9.98
CA TYR A 118 -0.62 -5.76 11.42
C TYR A 118 -1.72 -6.63 12.05
N LYS A 119 -1.37 -7.45 13.04
CA LYS A 119 -2.31 -8.19 13.88
C LYS A 119 -1.80 -8.32 15.31
N GLN A 120 -2.58 -7.84 16.28
CA GLN A 120 -2.34 -8.04 17.71
C GLN A 120 -3.67 -8.10 18.47
N GLY A 121 -4.05 -9.29 18.95
CA GLY A 121 -5.35 -9.49 19.59
C GLY A 121 -6.52 -9.17 18.65
N ALA A 122 -7.42 -8.28 19.07
CA ALA A 122 -8.52 -7.80 18.23
C ALA A 122 -8.07 -6.79 17.16
N GLU A 123 -6.95 -6.08 17.39
CA GLU A 123 -6.49 -5.05 16.47
C GLU A 123 -5.93 -5.64 15.17
N SER A 124 -6.13 -4.92 14.08
CA SER A 124 -5.51 -5.18 12.78
C SER A 124 -5.12 -3.87 12.10
N GLY A 125 -4.33 -3.98 11.05
CA GLY A 125 -3.95 -2.85 10.23
C GLY A 125 -3.22 -3.31 8.98
N MET A 126 -2.90 -2.36 8.10
CA MET A 126 -2.14 -2.62 6.89
C MET A 126 -1.23 -1.44 6.60
N ALA A 127 -0.09 -1.73 5.99
CA ALA A 127 0.77 -0.72 5.42
C ALA A 127 1.21 -1.14 4.02
N VAL A 128 1.29 -0.17 3.12
CA VAL A 128 1.83 -0.34 1.78
C VAL A 128 2.98 0.64 1.63
N LEU A 129 4.12 0.15 1.16
CA LEU A 129 5.30 0.94 0.84
C LEU A 129 5.66 0.67 -0.63
N THR A 130 5.47 1.67 -1.48
CA THR A 130 5.86 1.64 -2.89
C THR A 130 6.98 2.63 -3.11
N ILE A 131 8.03 2.19 -3.79
CA ILE A 131 9.23 2.97 -4.08
C ILE A 131 9.52 2.80 -5.55
N GLU A 132 9.46 3.90 -6.28
CA GLU A 132 9.82 4.00 -7.69
C GLU A 132 11.12 4.81 -7.83
N ALA A 133 11.54 5.08 -9.06
CA ALA A 133 12.78 5.82 -9.34
C ALA A 133 12.73 7.26 -8.81
N ASP A 134 11.55 7.87 -8.85
CA ASP A 134 11.25 9.26 -8.58
C ASP A 134 9.96 9.46 -7.78
N GLU A 135 9.33 8.39 -7.28
CA GLU A 135 8.17 8.47 -6.39
C GLU A 135 8.33 7.56 -5.17
N VAL A 136 7.85 8.01 -4.01
CA VAL A 136 7.55 7.11 -2.88
C VAL A 136 6.13 7.33 -2.40
N THR A 137 5.44 6.21 -2.20
CA THR A 137 4.11 6.18 -1.62
C THR A 137 4.09 5.29 -0.38
N VAL A 138 3.63 5.83 0.73
CA VAL A 138 3.41 5.12 1.99
C VAL A 138 1.96 5.26 2.41
N VAL A 139 1.26 4.13 2.52
CA VAL A 139 -0.12 4.05 3.01
C VAL A 139 -0.12 3.31 4.33
N ASN A 140 -0.81 3.82 5.34
CA ASN A 140 -1.09 3.09 6.58
C ASN A 140 -2.59 3.13 6.89
N LEU A 141 -3.21 1.95 6.87
CA LEU A 141 -4.59 1.72 7.27
C LEU A 141 -4.61 1.21 8.70
N VAL A 142 -5.36 1.91 9.55
CA VAL A 142 -5.49 1.62 10.98
C VAL A 142 -6.92 1.22 11.25
N GLY A 143 -7.16 0.02 11.77
CA GLY A 143 -8.51 -0.48 12.06
C GLY A 143 -8.75 -1.92 11.64
N GLU A 144 -9.99 -2.38 11.83
CA GLU A 144 -10.41 -3.71 11.40
C GLU A 144 -10.50 -3.76 9.88
N ILE A 145 -9.54 -4.45 9.24
CA ILE A 145 -9.47 -4.52 7.79
C ILE A 145 -10.14 -5.79 7.32
N ASN A 146 -11.26 -5.63 6.59
CA ASN A 146 -11.89 -6.73 5.88
C ASN A 146 -11.26 -6.87 4.48
N ILE A 147 -10.42 -7.90 4.31
CA ILE A 147 -9.74 -8.19 3.03
C ILE A 147 -10.75 -8.40 1.89
N GLY A 148 -11.91 -9.00 2.16
CA GLY A 148 -12.96 -9.18 1.16
C GLY A 148 -13.54 -7.85 0.65
N GLY A 149 -13.67 -6.87 1.53
CA GLY A 149 -14.05 -5.51 1.14
C GLY A 149 -12.97 -4.81 0.31
N LEU A 150 -11.69 -4.97 0.67
CA LEU A 150 -10.58 -4.33 -0.04
C LEU A 150 -10.46 -4.84 -1.48
N ALA A 151 -10.67 -6.14 -1.71
CA ALA A 151 -10.73 -6.71 -3.04
C ALA A 151 -11.84 -6.09 -3.91
N ALA A 152 -13.01 -5.84 -3.31
CA ALA A 152 -14.13 -5.18 -4.00
C ALA A 152 -13.82 -3.70 -4.33
N LEU A 153 -13.12 -2.98 -3.44
CA LEU A 153 -12.67 -1.61 -3.76
C LEU A 153 -11.55 -1.59 -4.78
N GLY A 154 -10.55 -2.47 -4.69
CA GLY A 154 -9.49 -2.53 -5.69
C GLY A 154 -10.02 -2.76 -7.11
N SER A 155 -11.12 -3.51 -7.23
CA SER A 155 -11.86 -3.69 -8.48
C SER A 155 -12.60 -2.44 -8.97
N ASN A 156 -13.06 -1.56 -8.06
CA ASN A 156 -13.83 -0.35 -8.39
C ASN A 156 -13.00 0.95 -8.42
N PHE A 157 -11.93 1.00 -7.62
CA PHE A 157 -10.96 2.08 -7.44
C PHE A 157 -9.60 1.57 -7.93
N GLY A 158 -9.42 1.58 -9.25
CA GLY A 158 -8.11 1.90 -9.82
C GLY A 158 -6.94 0.91 -9.68
N LEU A 159 -7.07 -0.34 -9.20
CA LEU A 159 -5.94 -1.31 -9.28
C LEU A 159 -5.50 -1.67 -10.72
N ARG A 160 -6.11 -1.06 -11.74
CA ARG A 160 -5.61 -1.08 -13.12
C ARG A 160 -4.36 -0.20 -13.30
N SER A 161 -4.07 0.75 -12.41
CA SER A 161 -2.84 1.55 -12.48
C SER A 161 -1.62 0.86 -11.85
N LEU A 162 -1.82 -0.18 -11.02
CA LEU A 162 -0.74 -0.92 -10.34
C LEU A 162 -0.49 -2.31 -10.93
N GLY A 163 -0.93 -2.61 -12.16
CA GLY A 163 -0.51 -3.82 -12.90
C GLY A 163 -0.86 -5.20 -12.32
N LEU A 164 -1.46 -5.31 -11.13
CA LEU A 164 -1.65 -6.58 -10.43
C LEU A 164 -2.96 -7.32 -10.76
N ALA A 165 -3.71 -6.89 -11.78
CA ALA A 165 -4.80 -7.68 -12.36
C ALA A 165 -4.23 -8.54 -13.49
N GLY A 166 -4.05 -9.83 -13.20
CA GLY A 166 -3.48 -10.84 -14.09
C GLY A 166 -3.84 -10.64 -15.56
N GLY A 167 -2.81 -10.42 -16.36
CA GLY A 167 -2.88 -10.49 -17.80
C GLY A 167 -3.47 -11.84 -18.21
N LYS A 168 -4.71 -11.83 -18.68
CA LYS A 168 -5.22 -12.86 -19.59
C LYS A 168 -4.28 -12.85 -20.79
N ARG A 169 -3.29 -13.74 -20.78
CA ARG A 169 -2.63 -14.19 -22.01
C ARG A 169 -3.75 -14.75 -22.87
N SER A 170 -4.13 -13.99 -23.89
CA SER A 170 -4.89 -14.49 -25.01
C SER A 170 -4.03 -15.55 -25.68
N THR A 171 -4.24 -16.81 -25.35
CA THR A 171 -3.79 -17.93 -26.18
C THR A 171 -4.76 -18.05 -27.34
N THR A 172 -4.68 -17.12 -28.29
CA THR A 172 -5.08 -17.44 -29.66
C THR A 172 -3.80 -17.94 -30.32
N PRO A 173 -3.70 -19.23 -30.69
CA PRO A 173 -2.56 -19.71 -31.44
C PRO A 173 -2.47 -18.91 -32.75
N PRO A 174 -1.26 -18.50 -33.18
CA PRO A 174 -1.12 -17.94 -34.51
C PRO A 174 -1.59 -18.97 -35.55
N PRO A 175 -2.28 -18.54 -36.62
CA PRO A 175 -2.69 -19.45 -37.68
C PRO A 175 -1.44 -20.17 -38.24
N PRO A 176 -1.55 -21.47 -38.60
CA PRO A 176 -0.41 -22.21 -39.14
C PRO A 176 0.15 -21.49 -40.36
N ALA A 177 1.46 -21.26 -40.37
CA ALA A 177 2.14 -20.76 -41.55
C ALA A 177 2.01 -21.82 -42.66
N THR A 178 1.25 -21.50 -43.71
CA THR A 178 1.25 -22.30 -44.95
C THR A 178 2.66 -22.28 -45.49
N ARG A 179 3.41 -23.36 -45.25
CA ARG A 179 4.67 -23.63 -45.92
C ARG A 179 4.35 -23.81 -47.40
N ILE A 180 4.57 -22.77 -48.19
CA ILE A 180 4.71 -22.88 -49.64
C ILE A 180 5.84 -23.89 -49.85
N GLN A 181 5.50 -25.12 -50.26
CA GLN A 181 6.47 -26.05 -50.81
C GLN A 181 6.91 -25.44 -52.14
N LYS A 182 8.12 -24.91 -52.17
CA LYS A 182 8.84 -24.67 -53.42
C LYS A 182 9.26 -26.06 -53.90
N GLU A 183 8.48 -26.63 -54.82
CA GLU A 183 8.99 -27.66 -55.74
C GLU A 183 10.18 -27.04 -56.45
N GLU A 184 11.36 -27.59 -56.21
CA GLU A 184 12.54 -27.34 -57.01
C GLU A 184 13.18 -28.71 -57.25
N ASP A 185 13.15 -29.05 -58.52
CA ASP A 185 13.69 -30.21 -59.20
C ASP A 185 15.09 -30.63 -58.71
N GLU A 186 15.34 -31.94 -58.60
CA GLU A 186 16.34 -32.65 -59.42
C GLU A 186 16.70 -34.04 -58.85
N ASN A 187 16.58 -35.01 -59.77
CA ASN A 187 17.33 -36.27 -59.91
C ASN A 187 16.94 -37.51 -59.10
#